data_AF-W6KA53-F1
#
_entry.id   AF-W6KA53-F1
#
_cell.length_a   1.000
_cell.length_b   1.000
_cell.length_c   1.000
_cell.angle_alpha   90.00
_cell.angle_beta   90.00
_cell.angle_gamma   90.00
#
_symmetry.space_group_name_H-M   'P 1'
#
loop_
_entity.id
_entity.type
_entity.pdbx_description
1 polymer ?
#
loop_
_entity_poly.entity_id
_entity_poly.type
_entity_poly.pdbx_seq_one_letter_code
_entity_poly.pdbx_strand_id
1 'polypeptide(L)'
;MTNENEQRKPDPLVTFMMSFLSDKASAGGQEIAQAYAKEQTKDHGKPVPWRRYFQAVKQQALHQARAGTLEILHKGKPIDPTEVKGVVRYRLKS
;
A
#
# COMPACT_ATOMS: atom_id res chain seq x y z
N MET A 1 4.60 31.80 12.85
CA MET A 1 4.81 30.79 13.92
C MET A 1 3.49 30.67 14.67
N THR A 2 2.78 29.56 14.77
CA THR A 2 3.05 28.14 14.58
C THR A 2 1.67 27.45 14.61
N ASN A 3 1.47 26.33 13.89
CA ASN A 3 0.53 25.28 14.32
C ASN A 3 1.14 23.93 13.93
N GLU A 4 2.04 23.48 14.80
CA GLU A 4 2.51 22.12 14.92
C GLU A 4 1.36 21.25 15.44
N ASN A 5 1.20 20.03 14.91
CA ASN A 5 0.26 18.99 15.37
C ASN A 5 -1.24 19.17 15.06
N GLU A 6 -1.63 19.45 13.81
CA GLU A 6 -2.84 18.81 13.30
C GLU A 6 -2.58 17.30 13.33
N GLN A 7 -3.30 16.59 14.19
CA GLN A 7 -3.29 15.15 14.35
C GLN A 7 -3.56 14.49 12.98
N ARG A 8 -2.50 14.27 12.19
CA ARG A 8 -2.62 13.62 10.88
C ARG A 8 -3.02 12.18 11.15
N LYS A 9 -4.32 11.90 11.08
CA LYS A 9 -4.83 10.53 11.02
C LYS A 9 -4.01 9.77 9.97
N PRO A 10 -3.51 8.57 10.29
CA PRO A 10 -2.79 7.78 9.31
C PRO A 10 -3.68 7.58 8.08
N ASP A 11 -3.09 7.67 6.89
CA ASP A 11 -3.80 7.46 5.62
C ASP A 11 -4.51 6.09 5.70
N PRO A 12 -5.84 6.02 5.54
CA PRO A 12 -6.60 4.78 5.68
C PRO A 12 -6.11 3.69 4.73
N LEU A 13 -5.58 4.05 3.55
CA LEU A 13 -4.99 3.10 2.63
C LEU A 13 -3.71 2.49 3.18
N VAL A 14 -2.87 3.28 3.87
CA VAL A 14 -1.64 2.80 4.50
C VAL A 14 -1.98 1.86 5.64
N THR A 15 -2.91 2.25 6.52
CA THR A 15 -3.37 1.39 7.62
C THR A 15 -3.92 0.07 7.10
N PHE A 16 -4.78 0.12 6.07
CA PHE A 16 -5.29 -1.08 5.41
C PHE A 16 -4.17 -1.92 4.80
N MET A 17 -3.23 -1.30 4.09
CA MET A 17 -2.13 -2.01 3.43
C MET A 17 -1.24 -2.76 4.44
N MET A 18 -0.90 -2.12 5.56
CA MET A 18 -0.09 -2.74 6.60
C MET A 18 -0.81 -3.93 7.23
N SER A 19 -2.10 -3.78 7.57
CA SER A 19 -2.93 -4.88 8.07
C SER A 19 -3.11 -5.98 7.03
N PHE A 20 -3.26 -5.64 5.75
CA PHE A 20 -3.39 -6.63 4.69
C PHE A 20 -2.10 -7.43 4.47
N LEU A 21 -0.94 -6.81 4.70
CA LEU A 21 0.36 -7.44 4.57
C LEU A 21 0.81 -8.18 5.84
N SER A 22 0.26 -7.91 7.03
CA SER A 22 0.62 -8.63 8.25
C SER A 22 0.30 -10.11 8.19
N ASP A 23 -0.77 -10.46 7.48
CA ASP A 23 -1.28 -11.83 7.41
C ASP A 23 -0.75 -12.59 6.17
N LYS A 24 0.18 -11.98 5.42
CA LYS A 24 0.66 -12.49 4.13
C LYS A 24 2.18 -12.40 4.02
N ALA A 25 2.77 -13.40 3.37
CA ALA A 25 4.20 -13.36 3.03
C ALA A 25 4.56 -12.22 2.06
N SER A 26 3.67 -11.90 1.12
CA SER A 26 3.75 -10.72 0.23
C SER A 26 2.44 -10.56 -0.57
N ALA A 27 2.19 -9.38 -1.13
CA ALA A 27 1.07 -9.14 -2.05
C ALA A 27 1.45 -8.21 -3.20
N GLY A 28 0.75 -8.34 -4.34
CA GLY A 28 0.91 -7.43 -5.48
C GLY A 28 0.08 -6.15 -5.33
N GLY A 29 0.47 -5.06 -5.98
CA GLY A 29 -0.28 -3.79 -5.91
C GLY A 29 -1.74 -3.89 -6.39
N GLN A 30 -2.01 -4.73 -7.39
CA GLN A 30 -3.39 -4.96 -7.86
C GLN A 30 -4.21 -5.72 -6.81
N GLU A 31 -3.61 -6.71 -6.13
CA GLU A 31 -4.27 -7.48 -5.07
C GLU A 31 -4.70 -6.57 -3.92
N ILE A 32 -3.79 -5.69 -3.47
CA ILE A 32 -4.07 -4.69 -2.42
C ILE A 32 -5.17 -3.72 -2.89
N ALA A 33 -5.08 -3.20 -4.12
CA ALA A 33 -6.08 -2.26 -4.65
C ALA A 33 -7.47 -2.89 -4.78
N GLN A 34 -7.55 -4.18 -5.17
CA GLN A 34 -8.81 -4.92 -5.23
C GLN A 34 -9.38 -5.18 -3.83
N ALA A 35 -8.55 -5.57 -2.87
CA ALA A 35 -8.97 -5.79 -1.50
C ALA A 35 -9.50 -4.50 -0.88
N TYR A 36 -8.78 -3.39 -1.07
CA TYR A 36 -9.21 -2.08 -0.57
C TYR A 36 -10.51 -1.60 -1.23
N ALA A 37 -10.64 -1.74 -2.56
CA ALA A 37 -11.86 -1.36 -3.26
C ALA A 37 -13.09 -2.17 -2.82
N LYS A 38 -12.91 -3.45 -2.51
CA LYS A 38 -13.96 -4.30 -1.93
C LYS A 38 -14.37 -3.80 -0.55
N GLU A 39 -13.43 -3.39 0.29
CA GLU A 39 -13.72 -2.83 1.60
C GLU A 39 -14.51 -1.52 1.50
N GLN A 40 -14.05 -0.61 0.64
CA GLN A 40 -14.75 0.65 0.36
C GLN A 40 -16.16 0.44 -0.22
N THR A 41 -16.36 -0.63 -1.00
CA THR A 41 -17.69 -0.98 -1.53
C THR A 41 -18.65 -1.42 -0.43
N LYS A 42 -18.17 -2.14 0.59
CA LYS A 42 -18.99 -2.53 1.75
C LYS A 42 -19.39 -1.29 2.56
N ASP A 43 -18.45 -0.36 2.76
CA ASP A 43 -18.68 0.84 3.57
C ASP A 43 -19.64 1.83 2.90
N HIS A 44 -19.50 2.04 1.58
CA HIS A 44 -20.27 3.04 0.84
C HIS A 44 -21.46 2.49 0.05
N GLY A 45 -21.64 1.16 0.02
CA GLY A 45 -22.76 0.49 -0.64
C GLY A 45 -22.78 0.57 -2.17
N LYS A 46 -21.71 1.09 -2.81
CA LYS A 46 -21.59 1.22 -4.28
C LYS A 46 -20.27 0.62 -4.77
N PRO A 47 -20.27 -0.17 -5.86
CA PRO A 47 -19.04 -0.72 -6.42
C PRO A 47 -18.04 0.37 -6.82
N VAL A 48 -16.84 0.34 -6.23
CA VAL A 48 -15.75 1.25 -6.60
C VAL A 48 -14.71 0.52 -7.45
N PRO A 49 -14.28 1.08 -8.60
CA PRO A 49 -13.28 0.43 -9.45
C PRO A 49 -11.89 0.44 -8.79
N TRP A 50 -11.29 -0.75 -8.63
CA TRP A 50 -9.96 -0.91 -8.02
C TRP A 50 -8.86 -0.11 -8.72
N ARG A 51 -8.99 0.13 -10.04
CA ARG A 51 -8.02 0.92 -10.82
C ARG A 51 -7.82 2.33 -10.28
N ARG A 52 -8.84 2.91 -9.64
CA ARG A 52 -8.76 4.23 -8.98
C ARG A 52 -7.72 4.26 -7.86
N TYR A 53 -7.59 3.17 -7.11
CA TYR A 53 -6.69 3.06 -5.96
C TYR A 53 -5.31 2.53 -6.33
N PHE A 54 -5.15 1.92 -7.52
CA PHE A 54 -3.89 1.28 -7.90
C PHE A 54 -2.69 2.21 -7.87
N GLN A 55 -2.83 3.45 -8.39
CA GLN A 55 -1.74 4.43 -8.34
C GLN A 55 -1.43 4.85 -6.90
N ALA A 56 -2.46 5.08 -6.07
CA ALA A 56 -2.28 5.42 -4.66
C ALA A 56 -1.56 4.30 -3.90
N VAL A 57 -1.93 3.03 -4.13
CA VAL A 57 -1.24 1.86 -3.56
C VAL A 57 0.23 1.86 -3.92
N LYS A 58 0.57 2.09 -5.20
CA LYS A 58 1.97 2.12 -5.65
C LYS A 58 2.77 3.23 -4.97
N GLN A 59 2.20 4.44 -4.90
CA GLN A 59 2.87 5.59 -4.27
C GLN A 59 3.07 5.36 -2.77
N GLN A 60 2.04 4.86 -2.07
CA GLN A 60 2.14 4.58 -0.66
C GLN A 60 3.12 3.44 -0.37
N ALA A 61 3.07 2.34 -1.13
CA ALA A 61 4.02 1.24 -0.97
C ALA A 61 5.47 1.70 -1.22
N LEU A 62 5.70 2.54 -2.24
CA LEU A 62 7.01 3.13 -2.52
C LEU A 62 7.49 4.02 -1.36
N HIS A 63 6.62 4.89 -0.85
CA HIS A 63 6.93 5.75 0.28
C HIS A 63 7.30 4.93 1.53
N GLN A 64 6.51 3.90 1.84
CA GLN A 64 6.75 3.02 2.99
C GLN A 64 8.01 2.18 2.82
N ALA A 65 8.34 1.77 1.60
CA ALA A 65 9.59 1.06 1.33
C ALA A 65 10.81 1.96 1.50
N ARG A 66 10.73 3.23 1.08
CA ARG A 66 11.78 4.24 1.33
C ARG A 66 11.93 4.55 2.82
N ALA A 67 10.83 4.52 3.58
CA ALA A 67 10.85 4.66 5.04
C ALA A 67 11.39 3.40 5.76
N GLY A 68 11.60 2.29 5.04
CA GLY A 68 12.09 1.04 5.61
C GLY A 68 11.01 0.18 6.30
N THR A 69 9.73 0.53 6.17
CA THR A 69 8.61 -0.24 6.74
C THR A 69 8.25 -1.45 5.88
N LEU A 70 8.41 -1.34 4.57
CA LEU A 70 8.12 -2.38 3.59
C LEU A 70 9.35 -2.74 2.77
N GLU A 71 9.32 -3.94 2.20
CA GLU A 71 10.24 -4.32 1.13
C GLU A 71 9.48 -4.53 -0.18
N ILE A 72 10.13 -4.12 -1.27
CA ILE A 72 9.63 -4.35 -2.63
C ILE A 72 10.37 -5.54 -3.21
N LEU A 73 9.62 -6.52 -3.68
CA LEU A 73 10.15 -7.75 -4.27
C LEU A 73 9.94 -7.74 -5.78
N HIS A 74 11.01 -8.02 -6.52
CA HIS A 74 10.95 -8.34 -7.94
C HIS A 74 11.45 -9.76 -8.16
N LYS A 75 10.64 -10.61 -8.79
CA LYS A 75 10.92 -12.05 -8.95
C LYS A 75 11.32 -12.73 -7.62
N GLY A 76 10.69 -12.32 -6.51
CA GLY A 76 10.93 -12.85 -5.17
C GLY A 76 12.15 -12.28 -4.44
N LYS A 77 12.95 -11.43 -5.07
CA LYS A 77 14.14 -10.81 -4.44
C LYS A 77 13.83 -9.36 -4.03
N PRO A 78 14.26 -8.91 -2.83
CA PRO A 78 14.21 -7.50 -2.48
C PRO A 78 14.98 -6.66 -3.49
N ILE A 79 14.40 -5.54 -3.90
CA ILE A 79 15.01 -4.56 -4.80
C ILE A 79 14.97 -3.16 -4.18
N ASP A 80 15.84 -2.29 -4.67
CA ASP A 80 15.84 -0.88 -4.28
C ASP A 80 14.51 -0.21 -4.68
N PRO A 81 13.87 0.56 -3.78
CA PRO A 81 12.65 1.30 -4.10
C PRO A 81 12.79 2.30 -5.26
N THR A 82 14.00 2.76 -5.57
CA THR A 82 14.29 3.68 -6.68
C THR A 82 14.33 3.00 -8.06
N GLU A 83 14.49 1.67 -8.10
CA GLU A 83 14.63 0.89 -9.33
C GLU A 83 13.35 0.15 -9.74
N VAL A 84 12.23 0.43 -9.07
CA VAL A 84 10.97 -0.31 -9.25
C VAL A 84 10.44 -0.18 -10.68
N LYS A 85 10.48 -1.28 -11.43
CA LYS A 85 9.91 -1.39 -12.78
C LYS A 85 9.04 -2.64 -12.90
N GLY A 86 7.93 -2.52 -13.62
CA GLY A 86 7.04 -3.64 -13.94
C GLY A 86 6.24 -4.16 -12.73
N VAL A 87 5.94 -5.46 -12.76
CA VAL A 87 5.17 -6.14 -11.72
C VAL A 87 6.08 -6.47 -10.54
N VAL A 88 5.69 -5.99 -9.37
CA VAL A 88 6.40 -6.19 -8.10
C VAL A 88 5.42 -6.63 -7.02
N ARG A 89 5.96 -7.17 -5.93
CA ARG A 89 5.23 -7.52 -4.72
C ARG A 89 5.75 -6.71 -3.55
N TYR A 90 4.93 -6.55 -2.52
CA TYR A 90 5.24 -5.85 -1.29
C TYR A 90 5.13 -6.81 -0.11
N ARG A 91 6.00 -6.67 0.88
CA ARG A 91 5.89 -7.37 2.17
C ARG A 91 6.29 -6.44 3.31
N LEU A 92 5.81 -6.74 4.51
CA LEU A 92 6.34 -6.09 5.72
C LEU A 92 7.83 -6.40 5.85
N LYS A 93 8.61 -5.39 6.22
CA LYS A 93 10.00 -5.61 6.62
C LYS A 93 9.99 -6.13 8.05
N SER A 94 10.47 -7.36 8.22
CA SER A 94 10.69 -8.01 9.51
C SER A 94 12.09 -7.77 10.04
#